data_AF-A0AAP0CM54-F1
#
_entry.id   AF-A0AAP0CM54-F1
#
_cell.length_a   1.000
_cell.length_b   1.000
_cell.length_c   1.000
_cell.angle_alpha   90.00
_cell.angle_beta   90.00
_cell.angle_gamma   90.00
#
_symmetry.space_group_name_H-M   'P 1'
#
loop_
_entity.id
_entity.type
_entity.pdbx_description
1 polymer ?
#
loop_
_entity_poly.entity_id
_entity_poly.type
_entity_poly.pdbx_seq_one_letter_code
_entity_poly.pdbx_strand_id
1 'polypeptide(L)'
;MSNQEAGVWGNLMQNIYHTCAGAVVLTDIVFWCLLLPFQTGDDFKLTLLIGCMHSFNAVFLVLDSVLNSIEFSWHGLTYFVLWSSAYIVFQWVMHACGFTWWPYPFLELATPWAPMWYFGIALFHLPCYGLYLLLVRAKVSMFPRAFIRWLPPIFSFKV
;
A
#
# COMPACT_ATOMS: atom_id res chain seq x y z
N MET A 1 0.19 -34.43 -8.30
CA MET A 1 0.32 -33.04 -7.80
C MET A 1 0.65 -32.16 -9.01
N SER A 2 -0.36 -31.66 -9.72
CA SER A 2 -0.15 -30.71 -10.82
C SER A 2 -0.22 -29.31 -10.25
N ASN A 3 0.93 -28.67 -10.04
CA ASN A 3 1.02 -27.24 -9.83
C ASN A 3 0.49 -26.57 -11.10
N GLN A 4 -0.75 -26.13 -11.07
CA GLN A 4 -1.26 -25.24 -12.10
C GLN A 4 -0.72 -23.86 -11.77
N GLU A 5 0.47 -23.56 -12.28
CA GLU A 5 1.06 -22.22 -12.18
C GLU A 5 0.04 -21.21 -12.67
N ALA A 6 -0.22 -20.18 -11.88
CA ALA A 6 -1.04 -19.08 -12.33
C ALA A 6 -0.42 -18.54 -13.63
N GLY A 7 -1.23 -18.42 -14.68
CA GLY A 7 -0.78 -17.83 -15.94
C GLY A 7 -0.21 -16.43 -15.69
N VAL A 8 0.60 -15.91 -16.63
CA VAL A 8 1.29 -14.61 -16.51
C VAL A 8 0.38 -13.49 -16.00
N TRP A 9 -0.88 -13.46 -16.45
CA TRP A 9 -1.88 -12.50 -16.02
C TRP A 9 -2.30 -12.63 -14.54
N GLY A 10 -2.40 -13.86 -14.03
CA GLY A 10 -2.71 -14.14 -12.63
C GLY A 10 -1.58 -13.67 -11.70
N ASN A 11 -0.33 -13.95 -12.07
CA ASN A 11 0.84 -13.46 -11.35
C ASN A 11 0.92 -11.93 -11.37
N LEU A 12 0.65 -11.32 -12.53
CA LEU A 12 0.63 -9.86 -12.66
C LEU A 12 -0.44 -9.24 -11.75
N MET A 13 -1.67 -9.76 -11.79
CA MET A 13 -2.76 -9.27 -10.93
C MET A 13 -2.43 -9.43 -9.45
N GLN A 14 -1.82 -10.55 -9.05
CA GLN A 14 -1.40 -10.78 -7.68
C GLN A 14 -0.33 -9.78 -7.23
N ASN A 15 0.67 -9.52 -8.07
CA ASN A 15 1.73 -8.55 -7.77
C ASN A 15 1.18 -7.12 -7.66
N ILE A 16 0.25 -6.75 -8.55
CA ILE A 16 -0.43 -5.45 -8.49
C ILE A 16 -1.23 -5.35 -7.18
N TYR A 17 -2.01 -6.37 -6.84
CA TYR A 17 -2.76 -6.40 -5.58
C TYR A 17 -1.85 -6.26 -4.36
N HIS A 18 -0.73 -6.99 -4.31
CA HIS A 18 0.25 -6.89 -3.23
C HIS A 18 0.84 -5.49 -3.10
N THR A 19 1.18 -4.87 -4.22
CA THR A 19 1.77 -3.53 -4.27
C THR A 19 0.76 -2.47 -3.86
N CYS A 20 -0.44 -2.50 -4.45
CA CYS A 20 -1.51 -1.54 -4.18
C CYS A 20 -1.99 -1.60 -2.73
N ALA A 21 -2.22 -2.79 -2.19
CA ALA A 21 -2.67 -2.92 -0.80
C ALA A 21 -1.62 -2.42 0.19
N GLY A 22 -0.34 -2.77 -0.02
CA GLY A 22 0.75 -2.25 0.80
C GLY A 22 0.84 -0.72 0.72
N ALA A 23 0.76 -0.15 -0.48
CA ALA A 23 0.82 1.28 -0.70
C ALA A 23 -0.33 2.03 -0.02
N VAL A 24 -1.58 1.57 -0.18
CA VAL A 24 -2.75 2.20 0.44
C VAL A 24 -2.63 2.20 1.97
N VAL A 25 -2.25 1.07 2.56
CA VAL A 25 -2.11 0.96 4.02
C VAL A 25 -1.02 1.89 4.53
N LEU A 26 0.13 1.95 3.85
CA LEU A 26 1.20 2.88 4.22
C LEU A 26 0.74 4.33 4.12
N THR A 27 0.14 4.75 3.00
CA THR A 27 -0.27 6.15 2.81
C THR A 27 -1.35 6.56 3.79
N ASP A 28 -2.30 5.68 4.09
CA ASP A 28 -3.39 5.98 5.02
C ASP A 28 -2.88 5.99 6.47
N ILE A 29 -2.02 5.05 6.87
CA ILE A 29 -1.40 5.09 8.21
C ILE A 29 -0.54 6.35 8.36
N VAL A 30 0.28 6.69 7.38
CA VAL A 30 1.08 7.92 7.41
C VAL A 30 0.16 9.14 7.50
N PHE A 31 -0.91 9.20 6.71
CA PHE A 31 -1.84 10.32 6.77
C PHE A 31 -2.56 10.43 8.12
N TRP A 32 -3.23 9.36 8.57
CA TRP A 32 -4.07 9.38 9.76
C TRP A 32 -3.28 9.40 11.07
N CYS A 33 -2.12 8.72 11.12
CA CYS A 33 -1.35 8.55 12.36
C CYS A 33 -0.11 9.45 12.45
N LEU A 34 0.40 9.99 11.34
CA LEU A 34 1.57 10.87 11.35
C LEU A 34 1.21 12.31 10.95
N LEU A 35 0.65 12.51 9.75
CA LEU A 35 0.39 13.86 9.22
C LEU A 35 -0.74 14.56 9.98
N LEU A 36 -1.88 13.90 10.15
CA LEU A 36 -3.04 14.50 10.80
C LEU A 36 -2.76 14.93 12.26
N PRO A 37 -2.14 14.13 13.14
CA PRO A 37 -1.93 14.52 14.54
C PRO A 37 -0.70 15.40 14.79
N PHE A 38 0.36 15.28 13.98
CA PHE A 38 1.63 15.99 14.25
C PHE A 38 1.89 17.17 13.33
N GLN A 39 1.17 17.26 12.20
CA GLN A 39 1.42 18.28 11.19
C GLN A 39 0.30 19.33 11.10
N THR A 40 -0.68 19.33 12.01
CA THR A 40 -1.88 20.20 12.03
C THR A 40 -1.63 21.69 12.31
N GLY A 41 -0.44 22.23 11.97
CA GLY A 41 -0.09 23.64 12.03
C GLY A 41 -0.20 24.37 10.68
N ASP A 42 0.25 25.62 10.62
CA ASP A 42 0.13 26.54 9.47
C ASP A 42 0.71 26.00 8.14
N ASP A 43 1.57 24.97 8.18
CA ASP A 43 2.24 24.38 7.03
C ASP A 43 1.47 23.22 6.35
N PHE A 44 0.50 22.59 7.02
CA PHE A 44 -0.31 21.50 6.43
C PHE A 44 -1.79 21.90 6.34
N LYS A 45 -2.19 22.42 5.17
CA LYS A 45 -3.60 22.68 4.87
C LYS A 45 -4.34 21.38 4.58
N LEU A 46 -4.81 20.73 5.64
CA LEU A 46 -5.75 19.62 5.53
C LEU A 46 -7.00 20.10 4.77
N THR A 47 -7.07 19.74 3.49
CA THR A 47 -8.23 20.01 2.67
C THR A 47 -9.20 18.85 2.81
N LEU A 48 -10.52 19.14 2.86
CA LEU A 48 -11.57 18.13 2.89
C LEU A 48 -11.37 17.06 1.79
N LEU A 49 -10.89 17.47 0.60
CA LEU A 49 -10.53 16.58 -0.50
C LEU A 49 -9.49 15.51 -0.10
N ILE A 50 -8.42 15.90 0.61
CA ILE A 50 -7.35 14.98 1.03
C ILE A 50 -7.90 13.96 2.04
N GLY A 51 -8.66 14.44 3.03
CA GLY A 51 -9.35 13.57 3.98
C GLY A 51 -10.30 12.59 3.29
N CYS A 52 -11.06 13.05 2.29
CA CYS A 52 -11.93 12.18 1.49
C CYS A 52 -11.16 11.15 0.68
N MET A 53 -10.03 11.51 0.06
CA MET A 53 -9.20 10.56 -0.70
C MET A 53 -8.69 9.41 0.19
N HIS A 54 -8.13 9.73 1.36
CA HIS A 54 -7.66 8.70 2.30
C HIS A 54 -8.82 7.87 2.89
N SER A 55 -9.99 8.48 3.11
CA SER A 55 -11.17 7.72 3.55
C SER A 55 -11.64 6.76 2.45
N PHE A 56 -11.68 7.19 1.19
CA PHE A 56 -12.04 6.33 0.06
C PHE A 56 -11.04 5.21 -0.16
N ASN A 57 -9.74 5.47 -0.03
CA ASN A 57 -8.69 4.46 -0.09
C ASN A 57 -8.94 3.34 0.94
N ALA A 58 -9.17 3.70 2.21
CA ALA A 58 -9.48 2.73 3.25
C ALA A 58 -10.74 1.93 2.95
N VAL A 59 -11.82 2.60 2.53
CA VAL A 59 -13.10 1.93 2.18
C VAL A 59 -12.92 0.98 1.00
N PHE A 60 -12.26 1.42 -0.08
CA PHE A 60 -12.04 0.59 -1.27
C PHE A 60 -11.10 -0.58 -0.97
N LEU A 61 -10.07 -0.39 -0.14
CA LEU A 61 -9.21 -1.48 0.28
C LEU A 61 -9.99 -2.55 1.05
N VAL A 62 -10.88 -2.15 1.97
CA VAL A 62 -11.74 -3.08 2.71
C VAL A 62 -12.71 -3.79 1.76
N LEU A 63 -13.34 -3.07 0.84
CA LEU A 63 -14.26 -3.66 -0.14
C LEU A 63 -13.52 -4.66 -1.05
N ASP A 64 -12.37 -4.29 -1.61
CA ASP A 64 -11.55 -5.18 -2.42
C ASP A 64 -11.11 -6.40 -1.59
N SER A 65 -10.67 -6.17 -0.34
CA SER A 65 -10.33 -7.26 0.59
C SER A 65 -11.49 -8.22 0.82
N VAL A 66 -12.72 -7.75 0.93
CA VAL A 66 -13.92 -8.60 1.13
C VAL A 66 -14.25 -9.37 -0.13
N LEU A 67 -14.25 -8.71 -1.28
CA LEU A 67 -14.65 -9.26 -2.57
C LEU A 67 -13.59 -10.16 -3.23
N ASN A 68 -12.32 -10.00 -2.86
CA ASN A 68 -11.18 -10.70 -3.46
C ASN A 68 -10.73 -11.94 -2.63
N SER A 69 -10.29 -13.01 -3.31
CA SER A 69 -9.69 -14.23 -2.73
C SER A 69 -8.23 -14.41 -3.09
N ILE A 70 -7.63 -13.45 -3.78
CA ILE A 70 -6.21 -13.54 -4.12
C ILE A 70 -5.42 -13.64 -2.82
N GLU A 71 -4.53 -14.63 -2.77
CA GLU A 71 -3.71 -14.86 -1.60
C GLU A 71 -2.72 -13.70 -1.39
N PHE A 72 -2.65 -13.23 -0.15
CA PHE A 72 -1.69 -12.22 0.29
C PHE A 72 -0.52 -12.90 1.00
N SER A 73 0.71 -12.62 0.57
CA SER A 73 1.91 -13.29 1.11
C SER A 73 3.09 -12.33 1.24
N TRP A 74 4.07 -12.66 2.08
CA TRP A 74 5.24 -11.82 2.31
C TRP A 74 6.10 -11.53 1.06
N HIS A 75 6.04 -12.35 0.02
CA HIS A 75 6.77 -12.10 -1.23
C HIS A 75 6.35 -10.78 -1.89
N GLY A 76 5.10 -10.37 -1.70
CA GLY A 76 4.58 -9.11 -2.20
C GLY A 76 5.23 -7.87 -1.59
N LEU A 77 5.86 -7.99 -0.42
CA LEU A 77 6.61 -6.91 0.21
C LEU A 77 7.72 -6.37 -0.70
N THR A 78 8.40 -7.26 -1.45
CA THR A 78 9.46 -6.85 -2.37
C THR A 78 8.93 -5.91 -3.45
N TYR A 79 7.79 -6.24 -4.05
CA TYR A 79 7.17 -5.39 -5.07
C TYR A 79 6.68 -4.07 -4.49
N PHE A 80 6.12 -4.10 -3.28
CA PHE A 80 5.73 -2.89 -2.56
C PHE A 80 6.93 -1.97 -2.28
N VAL A 81 8.04 -2.50 -1.76
CA VAL A 81 9.27 -1.72 -1.52
C VAL A 81 9.86 -1.17 -2.81
N LEU A 82 9.89 -1.97 -3.89
CA LEU A 82 10.35 -1.51 -5.20
C LEU A 82 9.48 -0.37 -5.73
N TRP A 83 8.16 -0.48 -5.60
CA TRP A 83 7.22 0.57 -6.01
C TRP A 83 7.43 1.87 -5.23
N SER A 84 7.55 1.80 -3.90
CA SER A 84 7.84 2.97 -3.06
C SER A 84 9.18 3.60 -3.40
N SER A 85 10.18 2.78 -3.70
CA SER A 85 11.51 3.27 -4.13
C SER A 85 11.41 3.98 -5.48
N ALA A 86 10.67 3.41 -6.43
CA ALA A 86 10.43 4.02 -7.73
C ALA A 86 9.70 5.37 -7.60
N TYR A 87 8.71 5.46 -6.70
CA TYR A 87 8.02 6.71 -6.39
C TYR A 87 8.97 7.77 -5.83
N ILE A 88 9.83 7.42 -4.87
CA ILE A 88 10.82 8.34 -4.29
C ILE A 88 11.78 8.86 -5.37
N VAL A 89 12.32 7.96 -6.21
CA VAL A 89 13.21 8.35 -7.31
C VAL A 89 12.50 9.27 -8.30
N PHE A 90 11.23 8.98 -8.62
CA PHE A 90 10.42 9.85 -9.47
C PHE A 90 10.28 11.26 -8.88
N GLN A 91 9.99 11.37 -7.57
CA GLN A 91 9.91 12.67 -6.90
C GLN A 91 11.25 13.42 -6.94
N TRP A 92 12.36 12.72 -6.72
CA TRP A 92 13.69 13.34 -6.82
C TRP A 92 13.99 13.88 -8.22
N VAL A 93 13.63 13.12 -9.27
CA VAL A 93 13.79 13.56 -10.66
C VAL A 93 12.96 14.81 -10.94
N MET A 94 11.69 14.83 -10.52
CA MET A 94 10.82 16.01 -10.67
C MET A 94 11.44 17.25 -10.00
N HIS A 95 11.98 17.08 -8.79
CA HIS A 95 12.68 18.16 -8.09
C HIS A 95 13.95 18.62 -8.79
N ALA A 96 14.75 17.69 -9.31
CA ALA A 96 15.94 18.01 -10.11
C ALA A 96 15.59 18.77 -11.41
N CYS A 97 14.39 18.54 -11.96
CA CYS A 97 13.86 19.27 -13.11
C CYS A 97 13.28 20.66 -12.78
N GLY A 98 13.37 21.12 -11.52
CA GLY A 98 12.97 22.47 -11.10
C GLY A 98 11.57 22.57 -10.48
N PHE A 99 10.89 21.46 -10.24
CA PHE A 99 9.63 21.46 -9.51
C PHE A 99 9.89 21.51 -8.00
N THR A 100 9.46 22.56 -7.31
CA THR A 100 9.89 22.82 -5.91
C THR A 100 8.94 22.30 -4.84
N TRP A 101 7.77 21.76 -5.21
CA TRP A 101 6.78 21.28 -4.26
C TRP A 101 6.96 19.79 -3.91
N TRP A 102 7.13 19.49 -2.62
CA TRP A 102 7.13 18.11 -2.12
C TRP A 102 5.71 17.66 -1.75
N PRO A 103 5.28 16.44 -2.15
CA PRO A 103 4.01 15.88 -1.71
C PRO A 103 3.92 15.69 -0.19
N TYR A 104 5.06 15.40 0.43
CA TYR A 104 5.18 15.19 1.87
C TYR A 104 6.45 15.85 2.39
N PRO A 105 6.41 16.53 3.56
CA PRO A 105 7.58 17.19 4.14
C PRO A 105 8.75 16.24 4.41
N PHE A 106 8.46 14.98 4.76
CA PHE A 106 9.49 13.96 5.02
C PHE A 106 10.25 13.48 3.77
N LEU A 107 9.85 13.89 2.56
CA LEU A 107 10.60 13.65 1.33
C LEU A 107 11.68 14.71 1.08
N GLU A 108 11.62 15.84 1.79
CA GLU A 108 12.51 16.96 1.56
C GLU A 108 13.97 16.64 1.93
N LEU A 109 14.85 16.69 0.92
CA LEU A 109 16.28 16.37 1.03
C LEU A 109 17.10 17.45 1.75
N ALA A 110 16.60 18.69 1.79
CA ALA A 110 17.31 19.83 2.37
C ALA A 110 17.33 19.82 3.92
N THR A 111 16.59 18.91 4.55
CA THR A 111 16.52 18.81 6.00
C THR A 111 17.64 17.90 6.57
N PRO A 112 18.31 18.28 7.68
CA PRO A 112 19.32 17.42 8.31
C PRO A 112 18.76 16.05 8.76
N TRP A 113 17.45 15.98 9.01
CA TRP A 113 16.73 14.78 9.45
C TRP A 113 16.28 13.88 8.30
N ALA A 114 16.53 14.25 7.04
CA ALA A 114 16.11 13.48 5.86
C ALA A 114 16.50 11.99 5.95
N PRO A 115 17.75 11.60 6.28
CA PRO A 115 18.12 10.17 6.36
C PRO A 115 17.26 9.38 7.37
N MET A 116 16.91 10.00 8.49
CA MET A 116 16.03 9.38 9.49
C MET A 116 14.60 9.23 8.99
N TRP A 117 14.08 10.19 8.23
CA TRP A 117 12.78 10.07 7.60
C TRP A 117 12.73 8.93 6.58
N TYR A 118 13.71 8.86 5.67
CA TYR A 118 13.79 7.77 4.69
C TYR A 118 13.93 6.40 5.35
N PHE A 119 14.78 6.30 6.38
CA PHE A 119 14.94 5.07 7.14
C PHE A 119 13.65 4.68 7.90
N GLY A 120 13.00 5.66 8.54
CA GLY A 120 11.74 5.46 9.24
C GLY A 120 10.64 4.95 8.32
N ILE A 121 10.43 5.60 7.17
CA ILE A 121 9.46 5.17 6.17
C ILE A 121 9.79 3.77 5.64
N ALA A 122 11.06 3.46 5.37
CA ALA A 122 11.47 2.11 4.97
C ALA A 122 11.10 1.06 6.05
N LEU A 123 11.32 1.36 7.33
CA LEU A 123 10.89 0.50 8.42
C LEU A 123 9.37 0.35 8.48
N PHE A 124 8.60 1.41 8.23
CA PHE A 124 7.13 1.37 8.24
C PHE A 124 6.51 0.45 7.18
N HIS A 125 7.24 0.10 6.12
CA HIS A 125 6.72 -0.87 5.13
C HIS A 125 6.43 -2.22 5.77
N LEU A 126 7.28 -2.68 6.70
CA LEU A 126 7.12 -3.96 7.39
C LEU A 126 5.84 -4.06 8.23
N PRO A 127 5.58 -3.16 9.21
CA PRO A 127 4.37 -3.20 10.01
C PRO A 127 3.12 -2.90 9.17
N CYS A 128 3.18 -2.00 8.18
CA CYS A 128 2.01 -1.71 7.32
C CYS A 128 1.62 -2.95 6.50
N TYR A 129 2.60 -3.58 5.84
CA TYR A 129 2.38 -4.79 5.06
C TYR A 129 1.95 -5.96 5.94
N GLY A 130 2.60 -6.12 7.10
CA GLY A 130 2.29 -7.15 8.08
C GLY A 130 0.88 -7.02 8.66
N LEU A 131 0.45 -5.80 9.01
CA LEU A 131 -0.89 -5.54 9.51
C LEU A 131 -1.95 -5.98 8.50
N TYR A 132 -1.79 -5.59 7.24
CA TYR A 132 -2.74 -5.97 6.20
C TYR A 132 -2.73 -7.48 5.93
N LEU A 133 -1.56 -8.11 5.91
CA LEU A 133 -1.46 -9.57 5.82
C LEU A 133 -2.21 -10.26 6.96
N LEU A 134 -2.10 -9.75 8.19
CA LEU A 134 -2.83 -10.27 9.35
C LEU A 134 -4.34 -10.08 9.19
N LEU A 135 -4.80 -8.93 8.66
CA LEU A 135 -6.21 -8.68 8.39
C LEU A 135 -6.77 -9.67 7.35
N VAL A 136 -6.06 -9.91 6.26
CA VAL A 136 -6.46 -10.88 5.23
C VAL A 136 -6.49 -12.30 5.81
N ARG A 137 -5.49 -12.68 6.62
CA ARG A 137 -5.48 -13.99 7.29
C ARG A 137 -6.62 -14.15 8.29
N ALA A 138 -6.89 -13.12 9.09
CA ALA A 138 -8.00 -13.11 10.04
C ALA A 138 -9.35 -13.25 9.30
N LYS A 139 -9.53 -12.54 8.18
CA LYS A 139 -10.72 -12.70 7.31
C LYS A 139 -10.89 -14.16 6.89
N VAL A 140 -9.84 -14.78 6.33
CA VAL A 140 -9.90 -16.17 5.85
C VAL A 140 -10.21 -17.14 7.00
N SER A 141 -9.63 -16.92 8.19
CA SER A 141 -9.89 -17.73 9.38
C SER A 141 -11.31 -17.58 9.92
N MET A 142 -11.87 -16.37 9.91
CA MET A 142 -13.21 -16.09 10.45
C MET A 142 -14.32 -16.48 9.47
N PHE A 143 -14.07 -16.34 8.16
CA PHE A 143 -15.06 -16.53 7.11
C PHE A 143 -14.59 -17.49 6.01
N PRO A 144 -14.32 -18.77 6.32
CA PRO A 144 -13.79 -19.73 5.36
C PRO A 144 -14.74 -20.02 4.19
N ARG A 145 -16.02 -19.63 4.29
CA ARG A 145 -17.08 -19.86 3.28
C ARG A 145 -17.66 -18.58 2.67
N ALA A 146 -17.26 -17.38 3.12
CA ALA A 146 -17.83 -16.13 2.60
C ALA A 146 -17.27 -15.73 1.23
N PHE A 147 -16.38 -16.54 0.67
CA PHE A 147 -15.86 -16.26 -0.65
C PHE A 147 -16.85 -16.66 -1.73
N ILE A 148 -17.56 -15.67 -2.28
CA ILE A 148 -18.27 -15.89 -3.54
C ILE A 148 -17.20 -15.93 -4.63
N ARG A 149 -16.85 -17.14 -5.07
CA ARG A 149 -15.94 -17.39 -6.18
C ARG A 149 -16.63 -17.00 -7.48
N TRP A 150 -16.71 -15.69 -7.75
CA TRP A 150 -17.29 -15.12 -8.98
C TRP A 150 -16.40 -15.32 -10.21
N LEU A 151 -15.13 -15.69 -10.03
CA LEU A 151 -14.22 -15.95 -11.15
C LEU A 151 -14.37 -17.39 -11.67
N PRO A 152 -14.60 -17.60 -12.99
CA PRO A 152 -14.60 -18.92 -13.60
C PRO A 152 -13.26 -19.63 -13.35
N PRO A 153 -13.21 -20.98 -13.46
CA PRO A 153 -12.07 -21.83 -13.06
C PRO A 153 -10.74 -21.61 -13.80
N ILE A 154 -10.61 -20.53 -14.58
CA ILE A 154 -9.37 -20.08 -15.21
C ILE A 154 -8.38 -19.55 -14.14
N PHE A 155 -8.89 -19.02 -13.02
CA PHE A 155 -8.08 -18.57 -11.87
C PHE A 155 -8.39 -19.42 -10.65
N SER A 156 -7.82 -20.63 -10.60
CA SER A 156 -7.94 -21.50 -9.44
C SER A 156 -6.70 -21.44 -8.57
N PHE A 157 -6.66 -20.50 -7.63
CA PHE A 157 -5.88 -20.70 -6.40
C PHE A 157 -6.69 -21.66 -5.52
N LYS A 158 -6.10 -22.82 -5.24
CA LYS A 158 -6.66 -23.80 -4.31
C LYS A 158 -5.62 -23.95 -3.20
N VAL A 159 -6.05 -23.58 -2.00
CA VAL A 159 -5.35 -23.70 -0.70
C VAL A 159 -4.77 -25.09 -0.52
#